data_AF-A0A2S2Q5B1-F1
#
_entry.id   AF-A0A2S2Q5B1-F1
#
_cell.length_a   1.000
_cell.length_b   1.000
_cell.length_c   1.000
_cell.angle_alpha   90.00
_cell.angle_beta   90.00
_cell.angle_gamma   90.00
#
_symmetry.space_group_name_H-M   'P 1'
#
loop_
_entity.id
_entity.type
_entity.pdbx_description
1 polymer ?
#
loop_
_entity_poly.entity_id
_entity_poly.type
_entity_poly.pdbx_seq_one_letter_code
_entity_poly.pdbx_strand_id
1 'polypeptide(L)'
;DEVFMSAQEAVGAHRDTQELINLWLSQLNELSVTDPAICPNMCGRKYRGEKRKYHLKRHLTNECGVPKKFQCHMCFKRFAQDYNLKSHLLMVHKQIPSPRNRFRII
;
A
#
# COMPACT_ATOMS: atom_id res chain seq x y z
N ASP A 1 27.92 -19.01 37.21
CA ASP A 1 26.90 -19.60 36.33
C ASP A 1 26.32 -18.48 35.49
N GLU A 2 27.04 -18.16 34.41
CA GLU A 2 26.80 -16.98 33.58
C GLU A 2 25.89 -17.37 32.42
N VAL A 3 24.58 -17.24 32.63
CA VAL A 3 23.61 -17.39 31.55
C VAL A 3 23.58 -16.09 30.75
N PHE A 4 24.59 -15.91 29.88
CA PHE A 4 24.53 -14.99 28.75
C PHE A 4 23.45 -15.50 27.78
N MET A 5 22.19 -15.07 27.98
CA MET A 5 21.17 -15.23 26.95
C MET A 5 21.34 -14.10 25.96
N SER A 6 22.05 -14.37 24.87
CA SER A 6 22.04 -13.52 23.69
C SER A 6 20.59 -13.35 23.22
N ALA A 7 20.12 -12.10 23.28
CA ALA A 7 18.91 -11.69 22.59
C ALA A 7 19.11 -11.97 21.10
N GLN A 8 18.49 -13.02 20.59
CA GLN A 8 18.45 -13.27 19.16
C GLN A 8 17.56 -12.20 18.52
N GLU A 9 18.24 -11.30 17.84
CA GLU A 9 17.70 -10.29 16.95
C GLU A 9 16.85 -10.94 15.84
N ALA A 10 15.59 -10.51 15.73
CA ALA A 10 14.72 -10.47 14.54
C ALA A 10 13.29 -10.33 15.08
N VAL A 11 12.60 -9.20 14.96
CA VAL A 11 12.03 -8.73 13.69
C VAL A 11 12.11 -7.20 13.63
N GLY A 12 13.23 -6.67 13.15
CA GLY A 12 13.27 -5.31 12.62
C GLY A 12 12.60 -5.27 11.25
N ALA A 13 11.26 -5.28 11.20
CA ALA A 13 10.52 -5.15 9.93
C ALA A 13 9.54 -3.97 9.95
N HIS A 14 9.92 -2.87 10.59
CA HIS A 14 9.55 -1.55 10.09
C HIS A 14 10.82 -0.87 9.57
N ARG A 15 11.52 -1.52 8.61
CA ARG A 15 12.33 -0.76 7.65
C ARG A 15 11.36 0.22 7.00
N ASP A 16 11.66 1.51 7.05
CA ASP A 16 10.75 2.56 6.59
C ASP A 16 10.11 2.17 5.26
N THR A 17 8.78 2.06 5.26
CA THR A 17 7.99 1.57 4.10
C THR A 17 8.31 2.32 2.81
N GLN A 18 8.85 3.54 2.91
CA GLN A 18 9.29 4.35 1.78
C GLN A 18 10.52 3.79 1.06
N GLU A 19 11.53 3.29 1.80
CA GLU A 19 12.78 2.76 1.21
C GLU A 19 12.51 1.46 0.44
N LEU A 20 11.63 0.61 0.99
CA LEU A 20 11.22 -0.62 0.33
C LEU A 20 10.41 -0.33 -0.95
N ILE A 21 9.55 0.68 -0.94
CA ILE A 21 8.80 1.10 -2.14
C ILE A 21 9.77 1.58 -3.23
N ASN A 22 10.75 2.40 -2.89
CA ASN A 22 11.74 2.91 -3.85
C ASN A 22 12.54 1.76 -4.49
N LEU A 23 12.93 0.76 -3.70
CA LEU A 23 13.60 -0.43 -4.19
C LEU A 23 12.76 -1.23 -5.19
N TRP A 24 11.47 -1.49 -4.92
CA TRP A 24 10.64 -2.23 -5.87
C TRP A 24 10.32 -1.43 -7.14
N LEU A 25 10.28 -0.10 -7.03
CA LEU A 25 10.05 0.77 -8.20
C LEU A 25 11.23 0.77 -9.17
N SER A 26 12.47 0.63 -8.68
CA SER A 26 13.64 0.51 -9.57
C SER A 26 13.65 -0.82 -10.33
N GLN A 27 13.16 -1.89 -9.71
CA GLN A 27 13.08 -3.24 -10.30
C GLN A 27 11.77 -3.50 -11.06
N LEU A 28 10.87 -2.51 -11.15
CA LEU A 28 9.53 -2.69 -11.69
C LEU A 28 9.50 -3.25 -13.14
N ASN A 29 10.49 -2.87 -13.96
CA ASN A 29 10.60 -3.39 -15.33
C ASN A 29 10.76 -4.90 -15.32
N GLU A 30 11.73 -5.41 -14.55
CA GLU A 30 12.02 -6.84 -14.41
C GLU A 30 10.83 -7.60 -13.80
N LEU A 31 10.27 -7.08 -12.70
CA LEU A 31 9.13 -7.68 -12.00
C LEU A 31 7.86 -7.77 -12.85
N SER A 32 7.77 -6.98 -13.93
CA SER A 32 6.63 -6.98 -14.85
C SER A 32 6.91 -7.66 -16.18
N VAL A 33 8.09 -8.24 -16.40
CA VAL A 33 8.40 -9.00 -17.62
C VAL A 33 7.46 -10.19 -17.73
N THR A 34 7.25 -10.94 -16.65
CA THR A 34 6.41 -12.13 -16.62
C THR A 34 4.91 -11.77 -16.67
N ASP A 35 4.12 -12.64 -17.32
CA ASP A 35 2.65 -12.61 -17.24
C ASP A 35 2.16 -13.94 -16.62
N PRO A 36 1.69 -13.94 -15.35
CA PRO A 36 1.36 -12.78 -14.55
C PRO A 36 2.56 -12.17 -13.83
N ALA A 37 2.58 -10.85 -13.70
CA ALA A 37 3.50 -10.13 -12.82
C ALA A 37 3.08 -10.32 -11.36
N ILE A 38 3.97 -10.84 -10.52
CA ILE A 38 3.67 -11.23 -9.13
C ILE A 38 4.24 -10.17 -8.17
N CYS A 39 3.52 -9.88 -7.09
CA CYS A 39 4.01 -8.95 -6.08
C CYS A 39 5.25 -9.51 -5.35
N PRO A 40 6.38 -8.77 -5.30
CA PRO A 40 7.61 -9.20 -4.61
C PRO A 40 7.45 -9.36 -3.09
N ASN A 41 6.46 -8.70 -2.48
CA ASN A 41 6.13 -8.87 -1.06
C ASN A 41 5.38 -10.18 -0.75
N MET A 42 5.18 -11.06 -1.74
CA MET A 42 4.48 -12.33 -1.57
C MET A 42 3.07 -12.20 -0.97
N CYS A 43 2.40 -11.06 -1.20
CA CYS A 43 1.06 -10.78 -0.69
C CYS A 43 -0.07 -11.52 -1.44
N GLY A 44 0.28 -12.40 -2.39
CA GLY A 44 -0.66 -13.18 -3.20
C GLY A 44 -1.29 -12.43 -4.39
N ARG A 45 -0.99 -11.13 -4.59
CA ARG A 45 -1.49 -10.37 -5.74
C ARG A 45 -0.65 -10.62 -6.99
N LYS A 46 -1.35 -10.79 -8.12
CA LYS A 46 -0.78 -11.03 -9.44
C LYS A 46 -1.56 -10.28 -10.52
N TYR A 47 -0.86 -9.77 -11.53
CA TYR A 47 -1.42 -8.90 -12.55
C TYR A 47 -1.10 -9.43 -13.95
N ARG A 48 -2.11 -9.47 -14.83
CA ARG A 48 -2.02 -10.02 -16.19
C ARG A 48 -2.17 -8.96 -17.27
N GLY A 49 -1.73 -9.27 -18.48
CA GLY A 49 -1.93 -8.44 -19.67
C GLY A 49 -0.99 -7.24 -19.77
N GLU A 50 -1.29 -6.36 -20.72
CA GLU A 50 -0.46 -5.20 -21.08
C GLU A 50 -0.31 -4.19 -19.92
N LYS A 51 -1.38 -4.00 -19.14
CA LYS A 51 -1.40 -3.05 -18.01
C LYS A 51 -0.80 -3.62 -16.72
N ARG A 52 -0.25 -4.84 -16.73
CA ARG A 52 0.27 -5.50 -15.52
C ARG A 52 1.33 -4.69 -14.79
N LYS A 53 2.26 -4.06 -15.53
CA LYS A 53 3.29 -3.17 -14.98
C LYS A 53 2.67 -1.99 -14.22
N TYR A 54 1.67 -1.34 -14.82
CA TYR A 54 0.96 -0.23 -14.20
C TYR A 54 0.24 -0.67 -12.92
N HIS A 55 -0.45 -1.81 -12.96
CA HIS A 55 -1.16 -2.33 -11.79
C HIS A 55 -0.21 -2.76 -10.67
N LEU A 56 0.89 -3.44 -10.99
CA LEU A 56 1.92 -3.82 -10.02
C LEU A 56 2.56 -2.57 -9.38
N LYS A 57 2.90 -1.55 -10.19
CA LYS A 57 3.40 -0.27 -9.67
C LYS A 57 2.44 0.35 -8.67
N ARG A 58 1.17 0.50 -9.06
CA ARG A 58 0.13 1.10 -8.20
C ARG A 58 -0.02 0.34 -6.89
N HIS A 59 -0.01 -0.99 -6.97
CA HIS A 59 -0.12 -1.88 -5.82
C HIS A 59 1.03 -1.68 -4.84
N LEU A 60 2.28 -1.70 -5.32
CA LEU A 60 3.45 -1.51 -4.48
C LEU A 60 3.48 -0.12 -3.83
N THR A 61 3.10 0.92 -4.58
CA THR A 61 3.14 2.30 -4.06
C THR A 61 2.02 2.63 -3.07
N ASN A 62 0.84 2.01 -3.20
CA ASN A 62 -0.36 2.49 -2.49
C ASN A 62 -1.09 1.42 -1.66
N GLU A 63 -0.84 0.15 -1.89
CA GLU A 63 -1.64 -0.93 -1.31
C GLU A 63 -0.79 -1.87 -0.46
N CYS A 64 0.34 -2.35 -0.99
CA CYS A 64 1.15 -3.38 -0.36
C CYS A 64 1.99 -2.81 0.79
N GLY A 65 1.66 -3.16 2.03
CA GLY A 65 2.38 -2.66 3.21
C GLY A 65 2.18 -1.17 3.47
N VAL A 66 1.28 -0.50 2.73
CA VAL A 66 1.00 0.93 2.89
C VAL A 66 -0.21 1.11 3.81
N PRO A 67 -0.08 1.83 4.94
CA PRO A 67 -1.22 2.10 5.80
C PRO A 67 -2.26 2.96 5.08
N LYS A 68 -3.54 2.74 5.37
CA LYS A 68 -4.63 3.51 4.79
C LYS A 68 -4.59 4.96 5.30
N LYS A 69 -4.17 5.86 4.42
CA LYS A 69 -3.90 7.29 4.72
C LYS A 69 -5.14 8.16 4.73
N PHE A 70 -6.22 7.74 4.07
CA PHE A 70 -7.42 8.56 3.89
C PHE A 70 -8.55 8.02 4.74
N GLN A 71 -9.15 8.87 5.56
CA GLN A 71 -10.27 8.50 6.41
C GLN A 71 -11.50 9.36 6.11
N CYS A 72 -12.66 8.71 6.03
CA CYS A 72 -13.96 9.39 5.95
C CYS A 72 -14.25 10.11 7.26
N HIS A 73 -14.61 11.39 7.20
CA HIS A 73 -14.97 12.16 8.39
C HIS A 73 -16.33 11.78 8.99
N MET A 74 -17.23 11.18 8.19
CA MET A 74 -18.58 10.83 8.63
C MET A 74 -18.65 9.44 9.28
N CYS A 75 -18.01 8.44 8.67
CA CYS A 75 -18.09 7.04 9.14
C CYS A 75 -16.73 6.46 9.55
N PHE A 76 -15.66 7.26 9.53
CA PHE A 76 -14.31 6.87 9.94
C PHE A 76 -13.70 5.68 9.16
N LYS A 77 -14.34 5.23 8.08
CA LYS A 77 -13.82 4.19 7.19
C LYS A 77 -12.54 4.67 6.52
N ARG A 78 -11.52 3.81 6.53
CA ARG A 78 -10.18 4.09 6.00
C ARG A 78 -10.02 3.52 4.60
N PHE A 79 -9.33 4.28 3.76
CA PHE A 79 -9.04 4.00 2.36
C PHE A 79 -7.55 4.22 2.07
N ALA A 80 -7.02 3.40 1.16
CA ALA A 80 -5.62 3.49 0.73
C ALA A 80 -5.39 4.66 -0.25
N GLN A 81 -6.41 5.03 -1.03
CA GLN A 81 -6.32 6.04 -2.10
C GLN A 81 -7.45 7.07 -1.97
N ASP A 82 -7.16 8.31 -2.37
CA ASP A 82 -8.08 9.45 -2.28
C ASP A 82 -9.33 9.27 -3.15
N TYR A 83 -9.19 8.75 -4.37
CA TYR A 83 -10.33 8.57 -5.26
C TYR A 83 -11.36 7.58 -4.69
N ASN A 84 -10.91 6.55 -3.96
CA ASN A 84 -11.80 5.60 -3.29
C ASN A 84 -12.60 6.28 -2.18
N LEU A 85 -11.98 7.19 -1.42
CA LEU A 85 -12.68 8.00 -0.42
C LEU A 85 -13.70 8.93 -1.09
N LYS A 86 -13.31 9.61 -2.18
CA LYS A 86 -14.22 10.50 -2.92
C LYS A 86 -15.45 9.76 -3.45
N SER A 87 -15.25 8.61 -4.11
CA SER A 87 -16.35 7.75 -4.56
C SER A 87 -17.20 7.28 -3.39
N HIS A 88 -16.60 6.95 -2.25
CA HIS A 88 -17.34 6.57 -1.05
C HIS A 88 -18.21 7.72 -0.51
N LEU A 89 -17.70 8.95 -0.45
CA LEU A 89 -18.47 10.12 -0.01
C LEU A 89 -19.69 10.36 -0.92
N LEU A 90 -19.51 10.24 -2.24
CA LEU A 90 -20.60 10.39 -3.20
C LEU A 90 -21.64 9.27 -3.08
N MET A 91 -21.20 8.02 -3.06
CA MET A 91 -22.10 6.86 -3.17
C MET A 91 -22.79 6.49 -1.85
N VAL A 92 -22.09 6.66 -0.71
CA VAL A 92 -22.59 6.24 0.61
C VAL A 92 -23.18 7.41 1.39
N HIS A 93 -22.56 8.59 1.31
CA HIS A 93 -22.98 9.76 2.07
C HIS A 93 -23.68 10.84 1.22
N LYS A 94 -23.78 10.64 -0.10
CA LYS A 94 -24.33 11.62 -1.06
C LYS A 94 -23.69 13.00 -0.90
N GLN A 95 -22.43 13.03 -0.48
CA GLN A 95 -21.69 14.25 -0.22
C GLN A 95 -20.74 14.53 -1.38
N ILE A 96 -20.76 15.76 -1.87
CA ILE A 96 -19.79 16.25 -2.86
C ILE A 96 -18.40 16.26 -2.21
N PRO A 97 -17.40 15.54 -2.76
CA PRO A 97 -16.08 15.45 -2.16
C PRO A 97 -15.37 16.79 -2.22
N SER A 98 -15.11 17.36 -1.05
CA SER A 98 -14.30 18.58 -0.86
C SER A 98 -12.98 18.23 -0.17
N PRO A 99 -11.90 19.02 -0.36
CA PRO A 99 -10.65 18.84 0.38
C PRO A 99 -10.82 18.81 1.91
N ARG A 100 -11.91 19.40 2.43
CA ARG A 100 -12.26 19.40 3.86
C ARG A 100 -12.86 18.08 4.35
N ASN A 101 -13.29 17.21 3.44
CA ASN A 101 -14.02 15.98 3.76
C ASN A 101 -13.07 14.76 3.89
N ARG A 102 -11.76 14.99 4.04
CA ARG A 102 -10.76 13.92 4.18
C ARG A 102 -9.81 14.23 5.33
N PHE A 103 -9.70 13.30 6.28
CA PHE A 103 -8.61 13.30 7.23
C PHE A 103 -7.45 12.52 6.64
N ARG A 104 -6.29 13.18 6.52
CA ARG A 104 -5.03 12.50 6.17
C ARG A 104 -4.38 12.10 7.47
N ILE A 105 -4.27 10.80 7.69
CA ILE A 105 -3.59 10.25 8.86
C ILE A 105 -2.09 10.35 8.57
N ILE A 106 -1.39 11.13 9.40
CA ILE A 106 0.06 11.38 9.36
C ILE A 106 0.80 10.12 9.82
#